data_AF-A0A4Q2E7U4-F1
#
_entry.id   AF-A0A4Q2E7U4-F1
#
_cell.length_a   1.000
_cell.length_b   1.000
_cell.length_c   1.000
_cell.angle_alpha   90.00
_cell.angle_beta   90.00
_cell.angle_gamma   90.00
#
_symmetry.space_group_name_H-M   'P 1'
#
loop_
_entity.id
_entity.type
_entity.pdbx_description
1 polymer ?
#
loop_
_entity_poly.entity_id
_entity_poly.type
_entity_poly.pdbx_seq_one_letter_code
_entity_poly.pdbx_strand_id
1 'polypeptide(L)' 'MSTAKRDPNQSKSGKAPTFQIRITPELKTQFEEAAKAEGMSLGNWLKNLGRNELNRLKKEL' A
#
# COMPACT_ATOMS: atom_id res chain seq x y z
N MET A 1 19.10 -18.79 -9.31
CA MET A 1 19.39 -17.92 -8.14
C MET A 1 18.92 -16.51 -8.48
N SER A 2 17.79 -16.05 -7.94
CA SER A 2 17.32 -14.67 -8.15
C SER A 2 17.04 -14.02 -6.80
N THR A 3 17.93 -13.14 -6.39
CA THR A 3 17.90 -12.39 -5.13
C THR A 3 17.11 -11.10 -5.32
N ALA A 4 15.79 -11.22 -5.45
CA ALA A 4 14.92 -10.07 -5.27
C ALA A 4 14.99 -9.66 -3.79
N LYS A 5 15.58 -8.48 -3.51
CA LYS A 5 15.64 -7.84 -2.19
C LYS A 5 14.21 -7.52 -1.71
N ARG A 6 13.52 -8.51 -1.15
CA ARG A 6 12.28 -8.30 -0.40
C ARG A 6 12.64 -7.91 1.02
N ASP A 7 12.11 -6.76 1.45
CA ASP A 7 12.10 -6.33 2.84
C ASP A 7 11.43 -7.44 3.69
N PRO A 8 12.18 -8.10 4.60
CA PRO A 8 11.61 -9.13 5.45
C PRO A 8 10.74 -8.46 6.50
N ASN A 9 9.46 -8.30 6.16
CA ASN A 9 8.45 -7.92 7.13
C ASN A 9 8.32 -9.08 8.14
N GLN A 10 9.08 -9.01 9.24
CA GLN A 10 8.99 -9.95 10.36
C GLN A 10 7.64 -9.73 11.06
N SER A 11 6.58 -10.34 10.52
CA SER A 11 5.30 -10.37 11.22
C SER A 11 5.44 -11.26 12.46
N LYS A 12 5.22 -10.67 13.65
CA LYS A 12 5.30 -11.36 14.94
C LYS A 12 4.18 -12.40 15.15
N SER A 13 3.19 -12.47 14.26
CA SER A 13 2.02 -13.34 14.40
C SER A 13 1.45 -13.67 13.03
N GLY A 14 1.92 -14.75 12.41
CA GLY A 14 1.37 -15.28 11.16
C GLY A 14 1.52 -14.36 9.94
N LYS A 15 1.02 -14.82 8.78
CA LYS A 15 0.97 -14.01 7.55
C LYS A 15 0.01 -12.84 7.79
N ALA A 16 0.45 -11.61 7.51
CA ALA A 16 -0.45 -10.45 7.58
C ALA A 16 -1.68 -10.69 6.69
N PRO A 17 -2.89 -10.28 7.12
CA PRO A 17 -4.10 -10.47 6.34
C PRO A 17 -3.99 -9.74 4.99
N THR A 18 -4.29 -10.44 3.91
CA THR A 18 -4.20 -9.90 2.55
C THR A 18 -5.48 -9.13 2.21
N PHE A 19 -5.34 -7.88 1.78
CA PHE A 19 -6.43 -7.10 1.20
C PHE A 19 -6.41 -7.25 -0.32
N GLN A 20 -7.43 -7.88 -0.90
CA GLN A 20 -7.56 -8.04 -2.35
C GLN A 20 -8.57 -7.02 -2.89
N ILE A 21 -8.15 -6.20 -3.84
CA ILE A 21 -9.01 -5.22 -4.52
C ILE A 21 -9.05 -5.56 -6.00
N ARG A 22 -10.25 -5.59 -6.58
CA ARG A 22 -10.44 -5.69 -8.03
C ARG A 22 -10.61 -4.28 -8.57
N ILE A 23 -9.68 -3.85 -9.41
CA ILE A 23 -9.71 -2.56 -10.11
C ILE A 23 -9.40 -2.76 -11.58
N THR A 24 -9.77 -1.80 -12.42
CA THR A 24 -9.40 -1.81 -13.83
C THR A 24 -7.89 -1.66 -14.01
N PRO A 25 -7.30 -2.20 -15.09
CA PRO A 25 -5.87 -2.06 -15.36
C PRO A 25 -5.43 -0.59 -15.45
N GLU A 26 -6.28 0.26 -16.00
CA GLU A 26 -6.03 1.70 -16.12
C GLU A 26 -5.89 2.38 -14.75
N LEU A 27 -6.81 2.09 -13.83
CA LEU A 27 -6.76 2.64 -12.47
C LEU A 27 -5.53 2.12 -11.70
N LYS A 28 -5.14 0.87 -11.95
CA LYS A 28 -3.89 0.33 -11.37
C LYS A 28 -2.68 1.12 -11.84
N THR A 29 -2.59 1.46 -13.12
CA THR A 29 -1.49 2.27 -13.66
C THR A 29 -1.43 3.65 -13.00
N GLN A 30 -2.59 4.31 -12.86
CA GLN A 30 -2.67 5.61 -12.18
C GLN A 30 -2.17 5.54 -10.72
N PHE A 31 -2.53 4.49 -9.99
CA PHE A 31 -2.04 4.30 -8.62
C PHE A 31 -0.53 3.98 -8.57
N GLU A 32 -0.01 3.23 -9.54
CA GLU A 32 1.42 2.94 -9.62
C GLU A 32 2.24 4.18 -9.96
N GLU A 33 1.75 5.04 -10.83
CA GLU A 33 2.37 6.33 -11.15
C GLU A 33 2.40 7.25 -9.93
N ALA A 34 1.29 7.38 -9.21
CA ALA A 34 1.21 8.17 -7.98
C ALA A 34 2.16 7.62 -6.89
N ALA A 35 2.16 6.30 -6.68
CA ALA A 35 3.06 5.66 -5.73
C ALA A 35 4.54 5.87 -6.10
N LYS A 36 4.87 5.80 -7.40
CA LYS A 36 6.22 6.03 -7.91
C LYS A 36 6.65 7.49 -7.77
N ALA A 37 5.74 8.45 -7.97
CA ALA A 37 6.00 9.86 -7.74
C ALA A 37 6.38 10.15 -6.28
N GLU A 38 5.78 9.42 -5.33
CA GLU A 38 6.13 9.49 -3.91
C GLU A 38 7.31 8.56 -3.51
N GLY A 39 7.92 7.86 -4.47
CA GLY A 39 9.09 7.01 -4.23
C GLY A 39 8.81 5.75 -3.41
N MET A 40 7.57 5.24 -3.41
CA MET A 40 7.16 4.10 -2.60
C MET A 40 6.40 3.02 -3.39
N SER A 41 6.22 1.84 -2.79
CA SER A 41 5.43 0.77 -3.41
C SER A 41 3.93 1.08 -3.34
N LEU A 42 3.16 0.61 -4.33
CA LEU A 42 1.70 0.76 -4.38
C LEU A 42 1.01 0.37 -3.05
N GLY A 43 1.47 -0.72 -2.43
CA GLY A 43 0.91 -1.18 -1.16
C GLY A 43 1.20 -0.26 0.02
N ASN A 44 2.39 0.37 0.07
CA ASN A 44 2.70 1.36 1.11
C ASN A 44 1.99 2.69 0.84
N TRP A 45 1.86 3.07 -0.43
CA TRP A 45 1.11 4.24 -0.85
C TRP A 45 -0.36 4.16 -0.43
N LEU A 46 -1.05 3.06 -0.75
CA LEU A 46 -2.44 2.83 -0.32
C LEU A 46 -2.60 2.81 1.21
N LYS A 47 -1.62 2.28 1.95
CA LYS A 47 -1.64 2.31 3.41
C LYS A 47 -1.54 3.74 3.95
N ASN A 48 -0.71 4.58 3.35
CA ASN A 48 -0.58 5.98 3.74
C ASN A 48 -1.86 6.77 3.43
N LEU A 49 -2.44 6.54 2.24
CA LEU A 49 -3.72 7.13 1.85
C LEU A 49 -4.81 6.79 2.87
N GLY A 50 -4.97 5.51 3.22
CA GLY A 50 -5.96 5.08 4.22
C GLY A 50 -5.71 5.66 5.61
N ARG A 51 -4.45 5.77 6.05
CA ARG A 51 -4.11 6.39 7.36
C ARG A 51 -4.43 7.87 7.39
N ASN A 52 -4.11 8.60 6.32
CA ASN A 52 -4.38 10.03 6.22
C ASN A 52 -5.89 10.29 6.27
N GLU A 53 -6.69 9.47 5.58
CA GLU A 53 -8.14 9.59 5.60
C GLU A 53 -8.73 9.26 6.97
N LEU A 54 -8.27 8.20 7.64
CA LEU A 54 -8.67 7.90 9.02
C LEU A 54 -8.30 9.04 9.99
N ASN A 55 -7.15 9.67 9.81
CA ASN A 55 -6.75 10.83 10.60
C ASN A 55 -7.62 12.06 10.31
N ARG A 56 -8.06 12.25 9.05
CA ARG A 56 -9.01 13.31 8.67
C ARG A 56 -10.35 13.10 9.37
N LEU A 57 -10.93 11.90 9.26
CA LEU A 57 -12.21 11.55 9.90
C LEU A 57 -12.16 11.70 11.42
N LYS A 58 -11.04 11.35 12.07
CA LYS A 58 -10.86 11.53 13.51
C LYS A 58 -10.78 12.99 13.96
N LYS A 59 -10.40 13.92 13.08
CA LYS A 59 -10.32 15.36 13.39
C LYS A 59 -11.66 16.07 13.21
N GLU A 60 -12.59 15.44 12.48
CA GLU A 60 -13.95 15.96 12.23
C GLU A 60 -14.98 15.44 13.26
N LEU A 61 -14.55 14.57 14.18
CA LEU A 61 -15.30 14.05 15.34
C LEU A 61 -14.89 14.76 16.62
#